data_AF-A0A238XDZ7-F1
#
_entry.id   AF-A0A238XDZ7-F1
#
_cell.length_a   1.000
_cell.length_b   1.000
_cell.length_c   1.000
_cell.angle_alpha   90.00
_cell.angle_beta   90.00
_cell.angle_gamma   90.00
#
_symmetry.space_group_name_H-M   'P 1'
#
loop_
_entity.id
_entity.type
_entity.pdbx_description
1 polymer ?
#
loop_
_entity_poly.entity_id
_entity_poly.type
_entity_poly.pdbx_seq_one_letter_code
_entity_poly.pdbx_strand_id
1 'polypeptide(L)'
;MDGKMLARLGAVVFVAIALTVTAIDMARKDEPSAPPPAPVLQPPTDPLRENLRRCQRLGEAAASDADCLAAWAESRDRFLGRDRSEAR
;
A
#
# COMPACT_ATOMS: atom_id res chain seq x y z
N MET A 1 26.42 17.13 -26.69
CA MET A 1 25.03 16.64 -26.69
C MET A 1 24.18 17.70 -27.38
N ASP A 2 23.46 17.34 -28.43
CA ASP A 2 22.65 18.27 -29.19
C ASP A 2 21.54 18.87 -28.32
N GLY A 3 21.62 20.16 -28.01
CA GLY A 3 20.61 20.85 -27.20
C GLY A 3 19.19 20.75 -27.79
N LYS A 4 19.09 20.55 -29.11
CA LYS A 4 17.84 20.27 -29.81
C LYS A 4 17.24 18.90 -29.45
N MET A 5 18.06 17.87 -29.24
CA MET A 5 17.59 16.56 -28.75
C MET A 5 17.12 16.67 -27.30
N LEU A 6 17.85 17.39 -26.45
CA LEU A 6 17.49 17.57 -25.04
C LEU A 6 16.16 18.33 -24.89
N ALA A 7 15.95 19.38 -25.68
CA ALA A 7 14.69 20.12 -25.70
C ALA A 7 13.51 19.25 -26.15
N ARG A 8 13.70 18.42 -27.19
CA ARG A 8 12.67 17.48 -27.65
C ARG A 8 12.34 16.43 -26.59
N LEU A 9 13.36 15.87 -25.94
CA LEU A 9 13.17 14.89 -24.87
C LEU A 9 12.38 15.48 -23.71
N GLY A 10 12.75 16.69 -23.26
CA GLY A 10 12.03 17.41 -22.22
C GLY A 10 10.56 17.65 -22.58
N ALA A 11 10.28 18.09 -23.81
CA ALA A 11 8.92 18.31 -24.29
C ALA A 11 8.09 17.01 -24.31
N VAL A 12 8.67 15.89 -24.77
CA VAL A 12 7.98 14.58 -24.80
C VAL A 12 7.66 14.11 -23.38
N VAL A 13 8.61 14.21 -22.45
CA VAL A 13 8.39 13.83 -21.05
C VAL A 13 7.30 14.68 -20.41
N PHE A 14 7.31 15.99 -20.64
CA PHE A 14 6.28 16.88 -20.11
C PHE A 14 4.88 16.54 -20.64
N VAL A 15 4.76 16.29 -21.95
CA VAL A 15 3.50 15.86 -22.57
C VAL A 15 3.02 14.53 -22.00
N ALA A 16 3.93 13.55 -21.83
CA ALA A 16 3.59 12.27 -21.24
C ALA A 16 3.04 12.43 -19.81
N ILE A 17 3.70 13.23 -18.97
CA ILE A 17 3.24 13.52 -17.60
C ILE A 17 1.85 14.18 -17.62
N ALA A 18 1.64 15.19 -18.47
CA ALA A 18 0.35 15.88 -18.57
C ALA A 18 -0.79 14.92 -18.96
N LEU A 19 -0.54 13.99 -19.89
CA LEU A 19 -1.51 12.97 -20.29
C LEU A 19 -1.82 11.99 -19.15
N THR A 20 -0.80 11.52 -18.42
CA THR A 20 -0.99 10.63 -17.27
C THR A 20 -1.82 11.29 -16.16
N VAL A 21 -1.54 12.56 -15.84
CA VAL A 21 -2.31 13.32 -14.84
C VAL A 21 -3.77 13.46 -15.27
N THR A 22 -4.02 13.81 -16.53
CA THR A 22 -5.38 13.96 -17.08
C THR A 22 -6.16 12.64 -17.02
N ALA A 23 -5.51 11.52 -17.36
CA ALA A 23 -6.13 10.20 -17.29
C ALA A 23 -6.52 9.81 -15.84
N ILE A 24 -5.67 10.14 -14.85
CA ILE A 24 -5.97 9.89 -13.43
C ILE A 24 -7.12 10.77 -12.95
N ASP A 25 -7.17 12.04 -13.35
CA ASP A 25 -8.27 12.95 -12.99
C ASP A 25 -9.62 12.47 -13.54
N MET A 26 -9.63 11.97 -14.78
CA MET A 26 -10.83 11.37 -15.38
C MET A 26 -11.25 10.11 -14.64
N ALA A 27 -10.32 9.18 -14.37
CA ALA A 27 -10.61 7.97 -13.62
C ALA A 27 -11.18 8.25 -12.22
N ARG A 28 -10.69 9.31 -11.54
CA ARG A 28 -11.20 9.73 -10.22
C ARG A 28 -12.57 10.42 -10.29
N LYS A 29 -12.87 11.15 -11.37
CA LYS A 29 -14.20 11.76 -11.58
C LYS A 29 -15.27 10.72 -11.92
N ASP A 30 -14.86 9.65 -12.60
CA ASP A 30 -15.74 8.54 -12.97
C ASP A 30 -16.03 7.59 -11.80
N GLU A 31 -15.28 7.67 -10.69
CA GLU A 31 -15.73 7.11 -9.40
C GLU A 31 -16.79 8.04 -8.81
N PRO A 32 -18.09 7.66 -8.79
CA PRO A 32 -19.04 8.34 -7.93
C PRO A 32 -18.47 8.25 -6.52
N SER A 33 -18.43 9.37 -5.81
CA SER A 33 -18.03 9.42 -4.40
C SER A 33 -18.91 8.44 -3.61
N ALA A 34 -18.47 7.19 -3.54
CA ALA A 34 -19.13 6.17 -2.76
C ALA A 34 -19.01 6.65 -1.32
N PRO A 35 -20.13 6.77 -0.57
CA PRO A 35 -20.06 7.15 0.82
C PRO A 35 -19.05 6.23 1.50
N PRO A 36 -18.17 6.76 2.37
CA PRO A 36 -17.14 5.96 3.02
C PRO A 36 -17.82 4.73 3.63
N PRO A 37 -17.29 3.52 3.40
CA PRO A 37 -17.90 2.30 3.91
C PRO A 37 -18.18 2.48 5.40
N ALA A 38 -19.41 2.17 5.83
CA ALA A 38 -19.82 2.28 7.21
C ALA A 38 -18.76 1.64 8.11
N PRO A 39 -18.41 2.23 9.28
CA PRO A 39 -17.38 1.68 10.15
C PRO A 39 -17.70 0.22 10.45
N VAL A 40 -16.93 -0.68 9.85
CA VAL A 40 -17.02 -2.10 10.16
C VAL A 40 -16.71 -2.21 11.64
N LEU A 41 -17.65 -2.77 12.40
CA LEU A 41 -17.53 -3.02 13.84
C LEU A 41 -16.08 -3.44 14.12
N GLN A 42 -15.33 -2.61 14.85
CA GLN A 42 -13.93 -2.90 15.11
C GLN A 42 -13.89 -4.27 15.78
N PRO A 43 -13.26 -5.28 15.16
CA PRO A 43 -13.04 -6.55 15.82
C PRO A 43 -12.33 -6.27 17.15
N PRO A 44 -12.55 -7.08 18.20
CA PRO A 44 -11.87 -6.91 19.48
C PRO A 44 -10.40 -6.63 19.24
N THR A 45 -9.86 -5.65 19.96
CA THR A 45 -8.52 -5.08 19.78
C THR A 45 -7.50 -6.18 19.55
N ASP A 46 -7.22 -6.47 18.27
CA ASP A 46 -6.39 -7.62 17.95
C ASP A 46 -4.96 -7.22 18.33
N PRO A 47 -4.34 -7.87 19.34
CA PRO A 47 -2.99 -7.54 19.78
C PRO A 47 -1.98 -7.64 18.62
N LEU A 48 -2.27 -8.50 17.63
CA LEU A 48 -1.47 -8.61 16.42
C LEU A 48 -1.45 -7.31 15.62
N ARG A 49 -2.58 -6.58 15.57
CA ARG A 49 -2.71 -5.33 14.84
C ARG A 49 -1.90 -4.21 15.49
N GLU A 50 -1.81 -4.19 16.81
CA GLU A 50 -0.99 -3.24 17.56
C GLU A 50 0.51 -3.52 17.34
N ASN A 51 0.92 -4.79 17.38
CA ASN A 51 2.28 -5.20 17.06
C ASN A 51 2.67 -4.86 15.62
N LEU A 52 1.80 -5.11 14.65
CA LEU A 52 2.03 -4.72 13.26
C LEU A 52 2.20 -3.20 13.11
N ARG A 53 1.40 -2.40 13.83
CA ARG A 53 1.58 -0.92 13.85
C ARG A 53 2.90 -0.50 14.50
N ARG A 54 3.35 -1.18 15.54
CA ARG A 54 4.68 -0.95 16.16
C ARG A 54 5.78 -1.18 15.13
N CYS A 55 5.73 -2.32 14.42
CA CYS A 55 6.70 -2.67 13.39
C CYS A 55 6.68 -1.71 12.20
N GLN A 56 5.51 -1.23 11.79
CA GLN A 56 5.41 -0.20 10.74
C GLN A 56 6.10 1.12 11.14
N ARG A 57 6.02 1.52 12.42
CA ARG A 57 6.70 2.72 12.91
C ARG A 57 8.23 2.57 12.96
N LEU A 58 8.73 1.35 13.11
CA LEU A 58 10.17 1.05 13.07
C LEU A 58 10.73 1.10 11.64
N GLY A 59 9.90 0.88 10.61
CA GLY A 59 10.32 0.94 9.22
C GLY A 59 11.34 -0.14 8.89
N GLU A 60 12.46 0.22 8.25
CA GLU A 60 13.51 -0.72 7.85
C GLU A 60 14.08 -1.51 9.04
N ALA A 61 14.19 -0.89 10.22
CA ALA A 61 14.72 -1.54 11.42
C ALA A 61 13.87 -2.76 11.86
N ALA A 62 12.60 -2.83 11.46
CA ALA A 62 11.76 -4.00 11.72
C ALA A 62 12.21 -5.25 10.94
N ALA A 63 12.97 -5.11 9.85
CA ALA A 63 13.42 -6.23 9.04
C ALA A 63 14.42 -7.15 9.76
N SER A 64 15.13 -6.64 10.77
CA SER A 64 16.03 -7.40 11.63
C SER A 64 15.47 -7.68 13.03
N ASP A 65 14.25 -7.25 13.31
CA ASP A 65 13.57 -7.44 14.59
C ASP A 65 12.78 -8.75 14.60
N ALA A 66 13.14 -9.66 15.52
CA ALA A 66 12.54 -10.99 15.59
C ALA A 66 11.04 -10.96 15.91
N ASP A 67 10.57 -10.03 16.77
CA ASP A 67 9.15 -9.90 17.09
C ASP A 67 8.36 -9.44 15.87
N CYS A 68 8.92 -8.52 15.08
CA CYS A 68 8.28 -8.02 13.87
C CYS A 68 8.20 -9.08 12.78
N LEU A 69 9.25 -9.89 12.60
CA LEU A 69 9.23 -11.02 11.69
C LEU A 69 8.15 -12.04 12.08
N ALA A 70 8.00 -12.34 13.38
CA ALA A 70 6.96 -13.23 13.88
C ALA A 70 5.55 -12.67 13.63
N ALA A 71 5.31 -11.38 13.92
CA ALA A 71 4.02 -10.73 13.71
C ALA A 71 3.59 -10.73 12.23
N TRP A 72 4.54 -10.56 11.30
CA TRP A 72 4.24 -10.66 9.86
C TRP A 72 3.93 -12.08 9.42
N ALA A 73 4.66 -13.08 9.94
CA ALA A 73 4.37 -14.48 9.64
C ALA A 73 2.95 -14.85 10.10
N GLU A 74 2.59 -14.51 11.34
CA GLU A 74 1.26 -14.74 11.89
C GLU A 74 0.16 -14.02 11.09
N SER A 75 0.38 -12.75 10.73
CA SER A 75 -0.59 -12.02 9.89
C SER A 75 -0.78 -12.65 8.52
N ARG A 76 0.28 -13.18 7.91
CA ARG A 76 0.22 -13.87 6.62
C ARG A 76 -0.53 -15.18 6.77
N ASP A 77 -0.23 -15.96 7.80
CA ASP A 77 -0.84 -17.27 8.00
C ASP A 77 -2.34 -17.12 8.27
N ARG A 78 -2.76 -16.08 9.01
CA ARG A 78 -4.16 -15.74 9.24
C ARG A 78 -4.89 -15.33 7.98
N PHE A 79 -4.23 -14.51 7.14
CA PHE A 79 -4.78 -14.12 5.85
C PHE A 79 -4.98 -15.34 4.93
N LEU A 80 -4.03 -16.29 4.97
CA LEU A 80 -4.08 -17.53 4.20
C LEU A 80 -4.95 -18.62 4.86
N GLY A 81 -5.50 -18.36 6.05
CA GLY A 81 -6.31 -19.31 6.81
C GLY A 81 -5.53 -20.52 7.33
N ARG A 82 -4.20 -20.45 7.42
CA ARG A 82 -3.32 -21.56 7.83
C ARG A 82 -3.39 -21.86 9.32
N ASP A 83 -3.68 -20.88 10.16
CA ASP A 83 -3.84 -21.04 11.61
C ASP A 83 -4.94 -22.06 11.95
N ARG A 84 -5.97 -22.15 11.08
CA ARG A 84 -7.06 -23.12 11.21
C ARG A 84 -6.67 -24.52 10.73
N SER A 85 -5.69 -24.62 9.85
CA SER A 85 -5.23 -25.89 9.27
C SER A 85 -4.30 -26.67 10.19
N GLU A 86 -3.49 -25.99 11.01
CA GLU A 86 -2.65 -26.65 12.03
C GLU A 86 -3.43 -27.11 13.26
N ALA A 87 -4.60 -26.52 13.51
CA ALA A 87 -5.49 -26.91 14.61
C ALA A 87 -6.36 -28.16 14.29
N ARG A 88 -6.25 -28.73 13.09
CA ARG A 88 -6.98 -29.93 12.64
C ARG A 88 -6.03 -31.11 12.54
#